data_AF-A0A9C9GMJ9-F1
#
_entry.id   AF-A0A9C9GMJ9-F1
#
_cell.length_a   1.000
_cell.length_b   1.000
_cell.length_c   1.000
_cell.angle_alpha   90.00
_cell.angle_beta   90.00
_cell.angle_gamma   90.00
#
_symmetry.space_group_name_H-M   'P 1'
#
loop_
_entity.id
_entity.type
_entity.pdbx_description
1 polymer ?
#
loop_
_entity_poly.entity_id
_entity_poly.type
_entity_poly.pdbx_seq_one_letter_code
_entity_poly.pdbx_strand_id
1 'polypeptide(L)'
;MVRLLTLDPASYTRHRIHTQERDWAETNCYVDIWIELLHALGHEPLAVMPFTLAIDFEGDQWTFFKPPLADIYELYGIDVQELALWQPLVQHVEQQVALGKPVLVELDSYYLPDTAGMAYRLAHVKSTVAVVEIDV
;
A
#
# COMPACT_ATOMS: atom_id res chain seq x y z
N MET A 1 -11.28 -16.92 -9.05
CA MET A 1 -11.30 -15.44 -9.17
C MET A 1 -12.22 -14.76 -8.14
N VAL A 2 -11.63 -14.00 -7.21
CA VAL A 2 -12.33 -13.13 -6.26
C VAL A 2 -11.80 -11.70 -6.43
N ARG A 3 -12.69 -10.71 -6.51
CA ARG A 3 -12.34 -9.32 -6.86
C ARG A 3 -13.05 -8.31 -5.96
N LEU A 4 -12.30 -7.36 -5.44
CA LEU A 4 -12.78 -6.21 -4.67
C LEU A 4 -12.88 -4.94 -5.53
N LEU A 5 -11.82 -4.61 -6.27
CA LEU A 5 -11.78 -3.45 -7.17
C LEU A 5 -11.60 -3.89 -8.62
N THR A 6 -12.24 -3.19 -9.55
CA THR A 6 -12.01 -3.40 -10.99
C THR A 6 -11.01 -2.36 -11.47
N LEU A 7 -9.73 -2.74 -11.50
CA LEU A 7 -8.64 -1.90 -11.97
C LEU A 7 -8.06 -2.49 -13.27
N ASP A 8 -7.75 -1.64 -14.24
CA ASP A 8 -7.04 -2.02 -15.46
C ASP A 8 -5.73 -1.21 -15.54
N PRO A 9 -4.55 -1.85 -15.49
CA PRO A 9 -3.26 -1.18 -15.59
C PRO A 9 -3.12 -0.28 -16.83
N ALA A 10 -3.81 -0.58 -17.93
CA ALA A 10 -3.74 0.21 -19.16
C ALA A 10 -4.51 1.54 -19.07
N SER A 11 -5.50 1.63 -18.17
CA SER A 11 -6.35 2.81 -18.00
C SER A 11 -6.21 3.49 -16.64
N TYR A 12 -5.58 2.81 -15.68
CA TYR A 12 -5.43 3.29 -14.32
C TYR A 12 -4.58 4.56 -14.30
N THR A 13 -5.19 5.65 -13.85
CA THR A 13 -4.51 6.93 -13.70
C THR A 13 -4.04 7.05 -12.25
N ARG A 14 -2.72 7.03 -12.05
CA ARG A 14 -2.09 7.20 -10.73
C ARG A 14 -2.50 8.52 -10.09
N HIS A 15 -2.51 8.56 -8.76
CA HIS A 15 -2.77 9.81 -8.07
C HIS A 15 -1.65 10.82 -8.34
N ARG A 16 -1.99 12.13 -8.37
CA ARG A 16 -1.02 13.19 -8.74
C ARG A 16 0.26 13.18 -7.89
N ILE A 17 0.14 12.89 -6.59
CA ILE A 17 1.27 12.81 -5.66
C ILE A 17 1.96 11.44 -5.66
N HIS A 18 1.62 10.55 -6.58
CA HIS A 18 2.35 9.30 -6.84
C HIS A 18 2.94 9.25 -8.26
N THR A 19 2.89 10.38 -8.98
CA THR A 19 3.61 10.55 -10.25
C THR A 19 5.11 10.72 -10.03
N GLN A 20 5.90 10.55 -11.09
CA GLN A 20 7.36 10.74 -11.07
C GLN A 20 7.79 12.20 -11.39
N GLU A 21 6.83 13.11 -11.62
CA GLU A 21 7.09 14.51 -11.96
C GLU A 21 7.42 15.37 -10.72
N ARG A 22 8.33 14.87 -9.87
CA ARG A 22 8.73 15.52 -8.62
C ARG A 22 10.22 15.81 -8.63
N ASP A 23 10.60 17.00 -8.14
CA ASP A 23 12.00 17.41 -8.03
C ASP A 23 12.81 16.49 -7.10
N TRP A 24 12.13 15.88 -6.11
CA TRP A 24 12.69 14.88 -5.20
C TRP A 24 11.72 13.70 -5.05
N ALA A 25 11.96 12.63 -5.81
CA ALA A 25 11.17 11.42 -5.77
C ALA A 25 11.69 10.47 -4.69
N GLU A 26 11.33 10.71 -3.43
CA GLU A 26 11.49 9.72 -2.37
C GLU A 26 10.35 8.70 -2.41
N THR A 27 10.71 7.43 -2.40
CA THR A 27 9.76 6.31 -2.33
C THR A 27 9.69 5.80 -0.90
N ASN A 28 8.49 5.71 -0.35
CA ASN A 28 8.23 5.09 0.94
C ASN A 28 7.17 4.01 0.72
N CYS A 29 7.58 2.74 0.83
CA CYS A 29 6.72 1.61 0.47
C CYS A 29 5.37 1.59 1.19
N TYR A 30 5.28 2.11 2.42
CA TYR A 30 4.03 2.12 3.16
C TYR A 30 3.13 3.31 2.76
N VAL A 31 3.71 4.49 2.59
CA VAL A 31 2.97 5.69 2.19
C VAL A 31 2.50 5.60 0.75
N ASP A 32 3.36 5.10 -0.14
CA ASP A 32 3.05 4.91 -1.57
C ASP A 32 1.85 3.96 -1.75
N ILE A 33 1.77 2.90 -0.94
CA ILE A 33 0.60 2.00 -0.91
C ILE A 33 -0.66 2.73 -0.49
N TRP A 34 -0.61 3.53 0.57
CA TRP A 34 -1.80 4.27 1.02
C TRP A 34 -2.25 5.30 -0.01
N ILE A 35 -1.31 5.94 -0.72
CA ILE A 35 -1.66 6.89 -1.78
C ILE A 35 -2.53 6.22 -2.84
N GLU A 36 -2.07 5.08 -3.36
CA GLU A 36 -2.80 4.42 -4.45
C GLU A 36 -3.99 3.61 -3.97
N LEU A 37 -3.95 3.01 -2.79
CA LEU A 37 -5.10 2.28 -2.25
C LEU A 37 -6.27 3.23 -1.97
N LEU A 38 -6.02 4.39 -1.34
CA LEU A 38 -7.06 5.38 -1.10
C LEU A 38 -7.61 5.94 -2.41
N HIS A 39 -6.73 6.26 -3.36
CA HIS A 39 -7.13 6.75 -4.69
C HIS A 39 -7.99 5.73 -5.45
N ALA A 40 -7.58 4.45 -5.46
CA ALA A 40 -8.33 3.37 -6.07
C ALA A 40 -9.70 3.12 -5.40
N LEU A 41 -9.81 3.41 -4.10
CA LEU A 41 -11.07 3.39 -3.35
C LEU A 41 -11.93 4.66 -3.56
N GLY A 42 -11.44 5.65 -4.30
CA GLY A 42 -12.14 6.91 -4.56
C GLY A 42 -12.01 7.96 -3.45
N HIS A 43 -11.08 7.79 -2.51
CA HIS A 43 -10.77 8.75 -1.47
C HIS A 43 -9.64 9.71 -1.90
N GLU A 44 -9.59 10.90 -1.31
CA GLU A 44 -8.51 11.88 -1.52
C GLU A 44 -7.29 11.52 -0.64
N PRO A 45 -6.17 11.03 -1.20
CA PRO A 45 -5.05 10.58 -0.39
C PRO A 45 -4.31 11.70 0.34
N LEU A 46 -4.37 12.94 -0.15
CA LEU A 46 -3.72 14.07 0.52
C LEU A 46 -4.30 14.38 1.89
N ALA A 47 -5.55 13.98 2.15
CA ALA A 47 -6.21 14.29 3.42
C ALA A 47 -5.49 13.66 4.62
N VAL A 48 -4.80 12.52 4.44
CA VAL A 48 -4.01 11.90 5.52
C VAL A 48 -2.55 12.34 5.52
N MET A 49 -2.04 13.04 4.50
CA MET A 49 -0.63 13.45 4.42
C MET A 49 -0.14 14.53 5.41
N PRO A 50 -0.97 15.26 6.19
CA PRO A 50 -0.46 16.20 7.19
C PRO A 50 0.50 15.59 8.22
N PHE A 51 0.49 14.26 8.45
CA PHE A 51 1.48 13.59 9.31
C PHE A 51 2.92 13.90 8.89
N THR A 52 3.17 14.12 7.59
CA THR A 52 4.51 14.42 7.05
C THR A 52 5.10 15.73 7.60
N LEU A 53 4.24 16.67 8.02
CA LEU A 53 4.64 17.94 8.63
C LEU A 53 4.75 17.84 10.16
N ALA A 54 4.12 16.82 10.75
CA ALA A 54 4.11 16.57 12.19
C ALA A 54 5.28 15.68 12.65
N ILE A 55 6.17 15.29 11.72
CA ILE A 55 7.35 14.51 12.05
C ILE A 55 8.29 15.37 12.89
N ASP A 56 8.47 14.93 14.13
CA ASP A 56 9.29 15.62 15.13
C ASP A 56 10.36 14.70 15.73
N PHE A 57 11.26 15.32 16.49
CA PHE A 57 12.33 14.68 17.24
C PHE A 57 11.92 14.50 18.71
N GLU A 58 11.53 13.28 19.05
CA GLU A 58 11.13 12.89 20.40
C GLU A 58 12.37 12.53 21.22
N GLY A 59 13.00 13.57 21.79
CA GLY A 59 14.17 13.44 22.64
C GLY A 59 15.45 13.10 21.87
N ASP A 60 15.62 11.84 21.48
CA ASP A 60 16.79 11.33 20.76
C ASP A 60 16.45 10.62 19.43
N GLN A 61 15.16 10.53 19.09
CA GLN A 61 14.68 9.77 17.94
C GLN A 61 13.66 10.55 17.12
N TRP A 62 13.75 10.44 15.79
CA TRP A 62 12.70 10.91 14.90
C TRP A 62 11.46 10.03 15.02
N THR A 63 10.29 10.66 15.05
CA THR A 63 9.00 9.97 14.88
C THR A 63 8.93 9.25 13.53
N PHE A 64 8.12 8.20 13.46
CA PHE A 64 8.09 7.32 12.29
C PHE A 64 7.30 7.94 11.12
N PHE A 65 7.86 7.94 9.91
CA PHE A 65 7.22 8.45 8.69
C PHE A 65 6.10 7.48 8.24
N LYS A 66 4.97 7.52 8.93
CA LYS A 66 3.82 6.63 8.69
C LYS A 66 2.53 7.37 9.07
N PRO A 67 1.45 7.31 8.25
CA PRO A 67 0.16 7.84 8.66
C PRO A 67 -0.32 7.12 9.92
N PRO A 68 -0.78 7.86 10.95
CA PRO A 68 -1.43 7.26 12.11
C PRO A 68 -2.66 6.45 11.69
N LEU A 69 -2.83 5.25 12.24
CA LEU A 69 -4.00 4.41 11.91
C LEU A 69 -5.31 5.04 12.40
N ALA A 70 -5.26 5.85 13.46
CA ALA A 70 -6.40 6.61 13.95
C ALA A 70 -6.91 7.60 12.89
N ASP A 71 -6.01 8.31 12.22
CA ASP A 71 -6.35 9.25 11.16
C ASP A 71 -6.94 8.53 9.94
N ILE A 72 -6.40 7.36 9.58
CA ILE A 72 -6.97 6.51 8.51
C ILE A 72 -8.41 6.12 8.84
N TYR A 73 -8.68 5.73 10.09
CA TYR A 73 -10.03 5.38 10.54
C TYR A 73 -10.96 6.61 10.59
N GLU A 74 -10.52 7.74 11.13
CA GLU A 74 -11.33 8.94 11.26
C GLU A 74 -11.69 9.56 9.89
N LEU A 75 -10.73 9.60 8.97
CA LEU A 75 -10.91 10.23 7.66
C LEU A 75 -11.67 9.34 6.66
N TYR A 76 -11.47 8.00 6.72
CA TYR A 76 -11.96 7.08 5.68
C TYR A 76 -12.84 5.94 6.21
N GLY A 77 -12.96 5.78 7.53
CA GLY A 77 -13.65 4.64 8.13
C GLY A 77 -12.94 3.30 7.89
N ILE A 78 -11.64 3.34 7.55
CA ILE A 78 -10.83 2.15 7.28
C ILE A 78 -10.14 1.74 8.57
N ASP A 79 -10.47 0.56 9.07
CA ASP A 79 -9.76 -0.07 10.17
C ASP A 79 -8.63 -0.98 9.65
N VAL A 80 -7.47 -0.93 10.29
CA VAL A 80 -6.25 -1.60 9.84
C VAL A 80 -5.78 -2.57 10.91
N GLN A 81 -5.67 -3.84 10.55
CA GLN A 81 -5.33 -4.92 11.47
C GLN A 81 -4.12 -5.71 10.98
N GLU A 82 -3.18 -5.99 11.88
CA GLU A 82 -2.10 -6.94 11.64
C GLU A 82 -2.58 -8.35 11.96
N LEU A 83 -2.45 -9.26 10.98
CA LEU A 83 -3.03 -10.60 11.07
C LEU A 83 -1.93 -11.66 11.11
N ALA A 84 -2.06 -12.60 12.05
CA ALA A 84 -1.19 -13.77 12.13
C ALA A 84 -1.62 -14.85 11.11
N LEU A 85 -0.65 -15.41 10.39
CA LEU A 85 -0.88 -16.47 9.42
C LEU A 85 -0.95 -17.84 10.12
N TRP A 86 -2.09 -18.54 9.99
CA TRP A 86 -2.30 -19.89 10.54
C TRP A 86 -2.78 -20.93 9.51
N GLN A 87 -2.95 -20.50 8.26
CA GLN A 87 -3.30 -21.30 7.07
C GLN A 87 -2.45 -20.77 5.91
N PRO A 88 -2.42 -21.47 4.76
CA PRO A 88 -1.76 -20.95 3.57
C PRO A 88 -2.21 -19.52 3.25
N LEU A 89 -1.23 -18.64 2.98
CA LEU A 89 -1.45 -17.22 2.71
C LEU A 89 -2.52 -16.98 1.64
N VAL A 90 -2.51 -17.76 0.55
CA VAL A 90 -3.48 -17.67 -0.55
C VAL A 90 -4.92 -17.81 -0.05
N GLN A 91 -5.18 -18.73 0.90
CA GLN A 91 -6.52 -18.93 1.46
C GLN A 91 -6.96 -17.71 2.29
N HIS A 92 -6.04 -17.12 3.07
CA HIS A 92 -6.33 -15.90 3.81
C HIS A 92 -6.63 -14.72 2.89
N VAL A 93 -5.84 -14.56 1.82
CA VAL A 93 -6.05 -13.50 0.83
C VAL A 93 -7.40 -13.66 0.14
N GLU A 94 -7.70 -14.86 -0.38
CA GLU A 94 -8.98 -15.14 -1.02
C GLU A 94 -10.17 -14.83 -0.09
N GLN A 95 -10.11 -15.29 1.17
CA GLN A 95 -11.14 -15.05 2.17
C GLN A 95 -11.34 -13.56 2.48
N GLN A 96 -10.26 -12.79 2.67
CA GLN A 96 -10.39 -11.37 3.02
C GLN A 96 -10.87 -10.54 1.82
N VAL A 97 -10.37 -10.81 0.61
CA VAL A 97 -10.85 -10.15 -0.61
C VAL A 97 -12.34 -10.45 -0.83
N ALA A 98 -12.79 -11.69 -0.57
CA ALA A 98 -14.22 -12.05 -0.63
C ALA A 98 -15.08 -11.31 0.41
N LEU A 99 -14.50 -10.94 1.55
CA LEU A 99 -15.14 -10.09 2.57
C LEU A 99 -15.07 -8.59 2.25
N GLY A 100 -14.55 -8.22 1.08
CA GLY A 100 -14.42 -6.83 0.65
C GLY A 100 -13.27 -6.08 1.31
N LYS A 101 -12.23 -6.80 1.77
CA LYS A 101 -11.10 -6.23 2.50
C LYS A 101 -9.81 -6.36 1.68
N PRO A 102 -9.15 -5.25 1.30
CA PRO A 102 -7.82 -5.32 0.71
C PRO A 102 -6.84 -5.97 1.69
N VAL A 103 -5.90 -6.78 1.18
CA VAL A 103 -4.84 -7.37 2.00
C VAL A 103 -3.50 -6.76 1.63
N LEU A 104 -2.85 -6.10 2.59
CA LEU A 104 -1.46 -5.70 2.45
C LEU A 104 -0.57 -6.91 2.77
N VAL A 105 0.23 -7.34 1.80
CA VAL A 105 1.07 -8.52 1.93
C VAL A 105 2.49 -8.23 1.46
N GLU A 106 3.44 -8.75 2.23
CA GLU A 106 4.87 -8.70 1.91
C GLU A 106 5.22 -9.89 1.03
N LEU A 107 5.70 -9.59 -0.19
CA LEU A 107 6.08 -10.55 -1.21
C LEU A 107 7.56 -10.39 -1.58
N ASP A 108 8.06 -11.42 -2.25
CA ASP A 108 9.40 -11.42 -2.82
C ASP A 108 9.42 -10.71 -4.18
N SER A 109 10.10 -9.56 -4.24
CA SER A 109 10.23 -8.73 -5.43
C SER A 109 10.98 -9.43 -6.56
N TYR A 110 11.71 -10.51 -6.31
CA TYR A 110 12.36 -11.30 -7.37
C TYR A 110 11.36 -11.74 -8.44
N TYR A 111 10.11 -11.99 -8.04
CA TYR A 111 9.01 -12.43 -8.91
C TYR A 111 8.09 -11.30 -9.38
N LEU A 112 8.26 -10.07 -8.87
CA LEU A 112 7.43 -8.93 -9.23
C LEU A 112 8.19 -8.04 -10.22
N PRO A 113 7.63 -7.72 -11.39
CA PRO A 113 8.26 -6.85 -12.38
C PRO A 113 8.32 -5.37 -11.95
N ASP A 114 8.36 -5.10 -10.66
CA ASP A 114 8.20 -3.78 -10.07
C ASP A 114 9.53 -3.01 -10.05
N THR A 115 9.45 -1.74 -10.40
CA THR A 115 10.51 -0.72 -10.55
C THR A 115 11.55 -0.95 -11.65
N ALA A 116 12.06 0.16 -12.20
CA ALA A 116 13.07 0.20 -13.25
C ALA A 116 14.36 -0.54 -12.84
N GLY A 117 14.42 -1.85 -13.07
CA GLY A 117 15.65 -2.66 -13.03
C GLY A 117 16.31 -2.87 -11.67
N MET A 118 15.62 -2.65 -10.55
CA MET A 118 16.26 -2.73 -9.22
C MET A 118 16.44 -4.18 -8.72
N ALA A 119 15.36 -4.96 -8.67
CA ALA A 119 15.39 -6.29 -8.05
C ALA A 119 14.75 -7.42 -8.88
N TYR A 120 13.93 -7.10 -9.90
CA TYR A 120 13.24 -8.11 -10.69
C TYR A 120 14.21 -9.09 -11.33
N ARG A 121 14.10 -10.38 -10.99
CA ARG A 121 15.02 -11.47 -11.40
C ARG A 121 16.50 -11.25 -11.03
N LEU A 122 16.82 -10.25 -10.22
CA LEU A 122 18.19 -9.89 -9.82
C LEU A 122 18.45 -10.15 -8.34
N ALA A 123 17.47 -9.87 -7.47
CA ALA A 123 17.61 -10.00 -6.02
C ALA A 123 16.29 -10.35 -5.33
N HIS A 124 16.40 -11.06 -4.19
CA HIS A 124 15.29 -11.36 -3.29
C HIS A 124 15.15 -10.22 -2.27
N VAL A 125 14.19 -9.32 -2.48
CA VAL A 125 13.93 -8.17 -1.62
C VAL A 125 12.44 -8.13 -1.27
N LYS A 126 12.12 -7.59 -0.10
CA LYS A 126 10.74 -7.41 0.34
C LYS A 126 10.06 -6.31 -0.49
N SER A 127 8.92 -6.61 -1.09
CA SER A 127 7.99 -5.62 -1.64
C SER A 127 6.59 -5.84 -1.09
N THR A 128 5.91 -4.76 -0.75
CA THR A 128 4.55 -4.81 -0.22
C THR A 128 3.56 -4.58 -1.36
N VAL A 129 2.49 -5.35 -1.43
CA VAL A 129 1.38 -5.12 -2.38
C VAL A 129 0.05 -5.07 -1.67
N ALA A 130 -0.88 -4.27 -2.18
CA ALA A 130 -2.29 -4.28 -1.78
C ALA A 130 -3.07 -5.19 -2.73
N VAL A 131 -3.50 -6.35 -2.23
CA VAL A 131 -4.29 -7.30 -3.04
C VAL A 131 -5.75 -6.87 -3.04
N VAL A 132 -6.26 -6.54 -4.22
CA VAL A 132 -7.68 -6.19 -4.47
C VAL A 132 -8.35 -7.18 -5.42
N GLU A 133 -7.61 -8.14 -5.93
CA GLU A 133 -8.08 -9.21 -6.80
C GLU A 133 -7.11 -10.39 -6.69
N ILE A 134 -7.65 -11.61 -6.70
CA ILE A 134 -6.86 -12.83 -6.77
C ILE A 134 -7.56 -13.86 -7.66
N ASP A 135 -6.76 -14.55 -8.49
CA ASP A 135 -7.18 -15.72 -9.23
C ASP A 135 -6.28 -16.89 -8.88
N VAL A 136 -6.88 -18.03 -8.53
CA VAL A 136 -6.24 -19.22 -7.94
C VAL A 136 -6.49 -20.42 -8.84
#